data_AF-A0A1H9MZ68-F1
#
_entry.id   AF-A0A1H9MZ68-F1
#
_cell.length_a   1.000
_cell.length_b   1.000
_cell.length_c   1.000
_cell.angle_alpha   90.00
_cell.angle_beta   90.00
_cell.angle_gamma   90.00
#
_symmetry.space_group_name_H-M   'P 1'
#
loop_
_entity.id
_entity.type
_entity.pdbx_description
1 polymer ?
#
loop_
_entity_poly.entity_id
_entity_poly.type
_entity_poly.pdbx_seq_one_letter_code
_entity_poly.pdbx_strand_id
1 'polypeptide(L)'
;METTDGLKLNITTESSFEDDDIKNTIVQYGNNFSKLEKYLKDSTQSIENLVDNKYYPIGHIMWNKVPASGSYIGWVVTREGIQAQKWLPNKNYSIGNLVKPPVDNGGLYECVVDGKSSTTPPTFMTSLQQEFPEVSGKIWRKEFNYEVGDLVFPTNGSKTYYYLCETAGYSSPTEPEWSSVQNDTAFIDNSVVWRKAKNIIWKKVGTNSEFRPFGKIE
;
A
#
# COMPACT_ATOMS: atom_id res chain seq x y z
N MET A 1 -0.86 44.36 -8.33
CA MET A 1 -1.52 43.11 -8.73
C MET A 1 -0.50 41.99 -8.63
N GLU A 2 -0.97 40.79 -8.33
CA GLU A 2 -0.16 39.56 -8.34
C GLU A 2 -0.73 38.62 -9.40
N THR A 3 0.12 37.75 -9.95
CA THR A 3 -0.29 36.73 -10.91
C THR A 3 -0.24 35.38 -10.24
N THR A 4 -1.31 34.61 -10.36
CA THR A 4 -1.43 33.27 -9.78
C THR A 4 -0.64 32.20 -10.56
N ASP A 5 -0.30 31.11 -9.87
CA ASP A 5 0.48 30.00 -10.43
C ASP A 5 -0.42 28.93 -11.09
N GLY A 6 -0.44 28.92 -12.43
CA GLY A 6 -1.24 27.96 -13.22
C GLY A 6 -1.97 28.58 -14.43
N LEU A 7 -3.16 29.14 -14.19
CA LEU A 7 -3.96 29.93 -15.13
C LEU A 7 -3.40 31.32 -15.38
N LYS A 8 -2.46 31.80 -14.56
CA LYS A 8 -1.86 33.13 -14.67
C LYS A 8 -2.92 34.23 -14.63
N LEU A 9 -3.87 34.11 -13.70
CA LEU A 9 -4.87 35.14 -13.49
C LEU A 9 -4.24 36.31 -12.75
N ASN A 10 -4.54 37.52 -13.20
CA ASN A 10 -4.17 38.71 -12.45
C ASN A 10 -5.19 38.89 -11.32
N ILE A 11 -4.69 38.83 -10.09
CA ILE A 11 -5.48 39.01 -8.89
C ILE A 11 -5.00 40.22 -8.09
N THR A 12 -5.88 40.66 -7.22
CA THR A 12 -5.64 41.73 -6.28
C THR A 12 -5.47 41.15 -4.89
N THR A 13 -4.48 41.64 -4.16
CA THR A 13 -4.10 41.25 -2.80
C THR A 13 -4.16 42.45 -1.87
N GLU A 14 -4.07 42.24 -0.55
CA GLU A 14 -4.07 43.31 0.46
C GLU A 14 -3.01 44.40 0.18
N SER A 15 -1.86 43.99 -0.35
CA SER A 15 -0.72 44.85 -0.67
C SER A 15 -0.86 45.59 -2.00
N SER A 16 -1.83 45.20 -2.83
CA SER A 16 -1.91 45.66 -4.22
C SER A 16 -3.21 46.36 -4.61
N PHE A 17 -4.10 46.58 -3.63
CA PHE A 17 -5.26 47.46 -3.75
C PHE A 17 -5.15 48.60 -2.75
N GLU A 18 -5.41 49.81 -3.23
CA GLU A 18 -5.51 51.00 -2.38
C GLU A 18 -6.68 50.87 -1.41
N ASP A 19 -6.60 51.56 -0.27
CA ASP A 19 -7.67 51.52 0.73
C ASP A 19 -8.94 52.19 0.19
N ASP A 20 -9.96 51.36 -0.03
CA ASP A 20 -11.27 51.70 -0.59
C ASP A 20 -12.33 50.80 0.05
N ASP A 21 -13.56 51.28 0.10
CA ASP A 21 -14.78 50.62 0.60
C ASP A 21 -14.96 49.20 0.04
N ILE A 22 -14.53 48.96 -1.20
CA ILE A 22 -14.68 47.65 -1.87
C ILE A 22 -13.47 46.74 -1.70
N LYS A 23 -12.38 47.21 -1.08
CA LYS A 23 -11.08 46.50 -1.01
C LYS A 23 -11.22 45.07 -0.53
N ASN A 24 -11.90 44.87 0.60
CA ASN A 24 -12.08 43.55 1.18
C ASN A 24 -12.78 42.60 0.20
N THR A 25 -13.84 43.05 -0.47
CA THR A 25 -14.57 42.24 -1.46
C THR A 25 -13.66 41.82 -2.62
N ILE A 26 -12.89 42.75 -3.18
CA ILE A 26 -11.99 42.49 -4.32
C ILE A 26 -10.85 41.53 -3.92
N VAL A 27 -10.26 41.71 -2.74
CA VAL A 27 -9.23 40.80 -2.21
C VAL A 27 -9.80 39.40 -1.96
N GLN A 28 -11.03 39.28 -1.44
CA GLN A 28 -11.68 37.97 -1.26
C GLN A 28 -11.94 37.26 -2.59
N TYR A 29 -12.29 37.98 -3.66
CA TYR A 29 -12.37 37.38 -4.99
C TYR A 29 -11.01 36.88 -5.49
N GLY A 30 -9.94 37.68 -5.33
CA GLY A 30 -8.58 37.24 -5.63
C GLY A 30 -8.19 35.95 -4.90
N ASN A 31 -8.51 35.87 -3.61
CA ASN A 31 -8.29 34.67 -2.80
C ASN A 31 -9.10 33.46 -3.30
N ASN A 32 -10.34 33.67 -3.73
CA ASN A 32 -11.18 32.60 -4.28
C ASN A 32 -10.65 32.10 -5.63
N PHE A 33 -10.17 32.98 -6.51
CA PHE A 33 -9.52 32.57 -7.78
C PHE A 33 -8.24 31.77 -7.54
N SER A 34 -7.38 32.21 -6.61
CA SER A 34 -6.20 31.43 -6.19
C SER A 34 -6.56 30.04 -5.66
N LYS A 35 -7.68 29.92 -4.93
CA LYS A 35 -8.18 28.62 -4.46
C LYS A 35 -8.64 27.76 -5.64
N LEU A 36 -9.44 28.32 -6.55
CA LEU A 36 -9.91 27.62 -7.76
C LEU A 36 -8.73 27.09 -8.59
N GLU A 37 -7.65 27.84 -8.67
CA GLU A 37 -6.43 27.46 -9.38
C GLU A 37 -5.68 26.30 -8.73
N LYS A 38 -5.64 26.24 -7.40
CA LYS A 38 -5.12 25.07 -6.67
C LYS A 38 -5.94 23.81 -6.97
N TYR A 39 -7.23 23.95 -7.29
CA TYR A 39 -8.08 22.85 -7.76
C TYR A 39 -7.97 22.62 -9.27
N LEU A 40 -7.30 23.53 -10.00
CA LEU A 40 -7.13 23.46 -11.44
C LEU A 40 -5.82 22.72 -11.76
N LYS A 41 -5.99 21.42 -12.00
CA LYS A 41 -5.01 20.41 -12.45
C LYS A 41 -4.16 19.79 -11.33
N ASP A 42 -4.81 19.03 -10.45
CA ASP A 42 -4.11 17.96 -9.71
C ASP A 42 -3.37 17.10 -10.74
N SER A 43 -2.05 16.99 -10.58
CA SER A 43 -1.18 16.45 -11.63
C SER A 43 0.01 15.70 -11.05
N THR A 44 0.39 14.61 -11.73
CA THR A 44 1.48 13.73 -11.33
C THR A 44 2.25 13.25 -12.56
N GLN A 45 3.50 12.82 -12.33
CA GLN A 45 4.24 12.09 -13.36
C GLN A 45 3.80 10.61 -13.43
N SER A 46 3.29 10.05 -12.33
CA SER A 46 2.81 8.67 -12.27
C SER A 46 1.74 8.51 -11.18
N ILE A 47 0.69 7.75 -11.50
CA ILE A 47 -0.35 7.36 -10.54
C ILE A 47 0.12 6.29 -9.55
N GLU A 48 1.23 5.60 -9.83
CA GLU A 48 1.78 4.57 -8.93
C GLU A 48 2.56 5.18 -7.75
N ASN A 49 3.02 6.43 -7.90
CA ASN A 49 3.82 7.15 -6.91
C ASN A 49 3.01 8.24 -6.19
N LEU A 50 1.68 8.13 -6.21
CA LEU A 50 0.82 9.02 -5.44
C LEU A 50 1.04 8.80 -3.94
N VAL A 51 0.74 9.83 -3.16
CA VAL A 51 0.83 9.76 -1.69
C VAL A 51 -0.20 8.75 -1.18
N ASP A 52 0.28 7.77 -0.41
CA ASP A 52 -0.58 6.79 0.25
C ASP A 52 -1.52 7.46 1.26
N ASN A 53 -2.63 6.77 1.55
CA ASN A 53 -3.63 7.24 2.52
C ASN A 53 -4.38 8.52 2.11
N LYS A 54 -4.33 8.90 0.82
CA LYS A 54 -5.16 9.98 0.27
C LYS A 54 -6.43 9.43 -0.35
N TYR A 55 -7.58 10.00 0.04
CA TYR A 55 -8.86 9.71 -0.59
C TYR A 55 -8.98 10.39 -1.95
N TYR A 56 -9.48 9.65 -2.93
CA TYR A 56 -9.82 10.15 -4.25
C TYR A 56 -11.27 9.81 -4.60
N PRO A 57 -12.14 10.83 -4.82
CA PRO A 57 -13.53 10.60 -5.21
C PRO A 57 -13.62 10.15 -6.68
N ILE A 58 -14.72 9.48 -7.02
CA ILE A 58 -15.03 9.10 -8.40
C ILE A 58 -15.11 10.34 -9.30
N GLY A 59 -14.58 10.23 -10.52
CA GLY A 59 -14.50 11.34 -11.46
C GLY A 59 -13.36 12.33 -11.19
N HIS A 60 -12.58 12.16 -10.12
CA HIS A 60 -11.37 12.95 -9.90
C HIS A 60 -10.41 12.78 -11.07
N ILE A 61 -9.92 13.90 -11.62
CA ILE A 61 -8.98 13.92 -12.75
C ILE A 61 -7.59 14.23 -12.22
N MET A 62 -6.65 13.37 -12.60
CA MET A 62 -5.22 13.52 -12.36
C MET A 62 -4.53 13.74 -13.71
N TRP A 63 -3.98 14.92 -13.95
CA TRP A 63 -3.30 15.24 -15.21
C TRP A 63 -1.88 14.69 -15.24
N ASN A 64 -1.43 14.23 -16.41
CA ASN A 64 -0.06 13.82 -16.63
C ASN A 64 0.85 15.07 -16.73
N LYS A 65 1.88 15.16 -15.88
CA LYS A 65 2.88 16.25 -15.91
C LYS A 65 3.87 16.15 -17.07
N VAL A 66 4.02 14.95 -17.64
CA VAL A 66 5.00 14.65 -18.70
C VAL A 66 4.32 13.89 -19.86
N PRO A 67 3.30 14.47 -20.50
CA PRO A 67 2.64 13.85 -21.65
C PRO A 67 3.62 13.73 -22.83
N ALA A 68 3.67 12.55 -23.44
CA ALA A 68 4.47 12.23 -24.63
C ALA A 68 3.65 11.40 -25.65
N SER A 69 4.10 11.34 -26.91
CA SER A 69 3.52 10.41 -27.90
C SER A 69 3.59 8.97 -27.37
N GLY A 70 2.51 8.21 -27.56
CA GLY A 70 2.29 6.89 -26.99
C GLY A 70 1.78 6.88 -25.54
N SER A 71 1.66 8.04 -24.88
CA SER A 71 1.15 8.15 -23.50
C SER A 71 -0.29 8.69 -23.44
N TYR A 72 -0.70 9.16 -22.28
CA TYR A 72 -2.03 9.69 -22.00
C TYR A 72 -1.94 11.09 -21.40
N ILE A 73 -2.93 11.91 -21.70
CA ILE A 73 -3.08 13.27 -21.15
C ILE A 73 -3.32 13.23 -19.63
N GLY A 74 -3.95 12.17 -19.11
CA GLY A 74 -4.13 11.98 -17.69
C GLY A 74 -4.85 10.70 -17.33
N TRP A 75 -5.33 10.66 -16.09
CA TRP A 75 -6.11 9.56 -15.53
C TRP A 75 -7.36 10.08 -14.82
N VAL A 76 -8.44 9.31 -14.88
CA VAL A 76 -9.68 9.58 -14.18
C VAL A 76 -9.95 8.47 -13.18
N VAL A 77 -10.44 8.84 -11.99
CA VAL A 77 -10.81 7.87 -10.97
C VAL A 77 -12.13 7.23 -11.34
N THR A 78 -12.13 5.91 -11.61
CA THR A 78 -13.33 5.13 -11.94
C THR A 78 -13.91 4.38 -10.75
N ARG A 79 -13.12 4.26 -9.68
CA ARG A 79 -13.55 3.72 -8.38
C ARG A 79 -12.97 4.59 -7.29
N GLU A 80 -13.85 5.19 -6.50
CA GLU A 80 -13.43 5.99 -5.36
C GLU A 80 -12.80 5.12 -4.26
N GLY A 81 -11.89 5.71 -3.50
CA GLY A 81 -11.22 5.00 -2.43
C GLY A 81 -9.97 5.71 -1.94
N ILE A 82 -9.25 5.03 -1.05
CA ILE A 82 -7.95 5.47 -0.57
C ILE A 82 -6.88 4.95 -1.52
N GLN A 83 -5.94 5.80 -1.90
CA GLN A 83 -4.77 5.37 -2.66
C GLN A 83 -3.79 4.62 -1.76
N ALA A 84 -3.30 3.48 -2.26
CA ALA A 84 -2.16 2.77 -1.71
C ALA A 84 -1.22 2.25 -2.79
N GLN A 85 0.05 2.12 -2.46
CA GLN A 85 1.03 1.43 -3.28
C GLN A 85 0.67 -0.05 -3.47
N LYS A 86 1.08 -0.59 -4.62
CA LYS A 86 0.95 -2.01 -4.92
C LYS A 86 1.79 -2.82 -3.93
N TRP A 87 1.29 -3.98 -3.49
CA TRP A 87 2.11 -4.94 -2.77
C TRP A 87 3.31 -5.34 -3.62
N LEU A 88 4.50 -5.31 -3.01
CA LEU A 88 5.78 -5.72 -3.57
C LEU A 88 6.35 -6.94 -2.82
N PRO A 89 7.00 -7.87 -3.53
CA PRO A 89 7.67 -9.02 -2.91
C PRO A 89 8.97 -8.60 -2.21
N ASN A 90 9.39 -9.37 -1.20
CA ASN A 90 10.62 -9.13 -0.42
C ASN A 90 10.72 -7.73 0.21
N LYS A 91 9.60 -7.05 0.44
CA LYS A 91 9.52 -5.70 1.02
C LYS A 91 9.23 -5.80 2.52
N ASN A 92 9.93 -5.00 3.32
CA ASN A 92 9.58 -4.84 4.72
C ASN A 92 8.35 -3.94 4.84
N TYR A 93 7.32 -4.41 5.54
CA TYR A 93 6.13 -3.65 5.88
C TYR A 93 6.06 -3.46 7.38
N SER A 94 5.73 -2.24 7.79
CA SER A 94 5.43 -1.88 9.17
C SER A 94 3.92 -1.91 9.42
N ILE A 95 3.53 -2.07 10.68
CA ILE A 95 2.12 -1.97 11.09
C ILE A 95 1.55 -0.63 10.60
N GLY A 96 0.34 -0.67 10.04
CA GLY A 96 -0.35 0.49 9.47
C GLY A 96 0.00 0.79 8.01
N ASN A 97 0.98 0.10 7.41
CA ASN A 97 1.21 0.24 5.97
C ASN A 97 -0.02 -0.23 5.18
N LEU A 98 -0.42 0.59 4.21
CA LEU A 98 -1.51 0.29 3.29
C LEU A 98 -0.97 -0.28 1.99
N VAL A 99 -1.66 -1.28 1.42
CA VAL A 99 -1.36 -1.82 0.10
C VAL A 99 -2.62 -2.09 -0.71
N LYS A 100 -2.47 -2.04 -2.04
CA LYS A 100 -3.41 -2.64 -2.99
C LYS A 100 -2.83 -3.95 -3.57
N PRO A 101 -3.65 -4.96 -3.87
CA PRO A 101 -3.15 -6.24 -4.39
C PRO A 101 -2.50 -6.12 -5.77
N PRO A 102 -1.65 -7.09 -6.17
CA PRO A 102 -1.03 -7.02 -7.48
C PRO A 102 -1.99 -7.15 -8.66
N VAL A 103 -3.06 -7.94 -8.48
CA VAL A 103 -4.22 -8.03 -9.37
C VAL A 103 -5.35 -7.28 -8.69
N ASP A 104 -5.89 -6.27 -9.35
CA ASP A 104 -6.90 -5.41 -8.75
C ASP A 104 -8.14 -6.22 -8.34
N ASN A 105 -8.51 -6.13 -7.06
CA ASN A 105 -9.73 -6.72 -6.50
C ASN A 105 -10.60 -5.67 -5.78
N GLY A 106 -10.26 -4.38 -5.93
CA GLY A 106 -10.93 -3.27 -5.26
C GLY A 106 -10.57 -3.06 -3.79
N GLY A 107 -9.91 -4.00 -3.13
CA GLY A 107 -9.61 -3.92 -1.71
C GLY A 107 -8.42 -3.04 -1.35
N LEU A 108 -8.53 -2.38 -0.19
CA LEU A 108 -7.43 -1.74 0.53
C LEU A 108 -7.06 -2.60 1.74
N TYR A 109 -5.77 -2.86 1.91
CA TYR A 109 -5.27 -3.77 2.94
C TYR A 109 -4.28 -3.07 3.85
N GLU A 110 -4.43 -3.26 5.16
CA GLU A 110 -3.54 -2.74 6.19
C GLU A 110 -2.69 -3.88 6.74
N CYS A 111 -1.39 -3.62 6.91
CA CYS A 111 -0.49 -4.48 7.65
C CYS A 111 -0.81 -4.39 9.15
N VAL A 112 -1.27 -5.47 9.77
CA VAL A 112 -1.55 -5.52 11.22
C VAL A 112 -0.46 -6.23 12.01
N VAL A 113 0.37 -7.05 11.34
CA VAL A 113 1.60 -7.61 11.88
C VAL A 113 2.72 -7.32 10.88
N ASP A 114 3.73 -6.58 11.30
CA ASP A 114 4.90 -6.22 10.50
C ASP A 114 5.74 -7.45 10.11
N GLY A 115 6.52 -7.32 9.05
CA GLY A 115 7.39 -8.39 8.57
C GLY A 115 7.95 -8.09 7.19
N LYS A 116 8.69 -9.05 6.65
CA LYS A 116 9.17 -9.03 5.27
C LYS A 116 8.23 -9.86 4.41
N SER A 117 7.75 -9.29 3.32
CA SER A 117 6.86 -10.01 2.42
C SER A 117 7.58 -11.12 1.68
N SER A 118 6.85 -12.17 1.35
CA SER A 118 7.35 -13.33 0.63
C SER A 118 7.64 -13.01 -0.85
N THR A 119 8.07 -14.01 -1.61
CA THR A 119 8.35 -13.87 -3.05
C THR A 119 7.07 -13.83 -3.89
N THR A 120 5.96 -14.33 -3.36
CA THR A 120 4.66 -14.37 -4.05
C THR A 120 3.59 -13.67 -3.22
N PRO A 121 2.63 -12.99 -3.87
CA PRO A 121 1.57 -12.33 -3.12
C PRO A 121 0.66 -13.34 -2.43
N PRO A 122 0.07 -12.99 -1.28
CA PRO A 122 -0.96 -13.80 -0.66
C PRO A 122 -2.23 -13.80 -1.50
N THR A 123 -3.14 -14.72 -1.18
CA THR A 123 -4.53 -14.58 -1.63
C THR A 123 -5.22 -13.51 -0.80
N PHE A 124 -5.40 -12.33 -1.40
CA PHE A 124 -6.04 -11.20 -0.74
C PHE A 124 -7.53 -11.45 -0.54
N MET A 125 -7.95 -11.64 0.73
CA MET A 125 -9.36 -11.89 1.07
C MET A 125 -10.23 -10.66 0.83
N THR A 126 -11.49 -10.85 0.42
CA THR A 126 -12.38 -9.76 0.00
C THR A 126 -13.38 -9.32 1.08
N SER A 127 -13.53 -10.06 2.18
CA SER A 127 -14.40 -9.66 3.29
C SER A 127 -13.79 -8.51 4.07
N LEU A 128 -14.60 -7.52 4.44
CA LEU A 128 -14.14 -6.35 5.20
C LEU A 128 -13.78 -6.74 6.65
N GLN A 129 -12.75 -6.09 7.21
CA GLN A 129 -12.17 -6.36 8.54
C GLN A 129 -11.65 -7.79 8.76
N GLN A 130 -11.53 -8.59 7.70
CA GLN A 130 -10.98 -9.93 7.80
C GLN A 130 -9.45 -9.87 7.80
N GLU A 131 -8.86 -10.45 8.84
CA GLU A 131 -7.43 -10.70 8.94
C GLU A 131 -7.05 -12.01 8.26
N PHE A 132 -5.91 -12.03 7.58
CA PHE A 132 -5.35 -13.23 6.99
C PHE A 132 -3.83 -13.19 6.97
N PRO A 133 -3.16 -14.34 7.23
CA PRO A 133 -1.73 -14.42 7.11
C PRO A 133 -1.30 -14.34 5.65
N GLU A 134 -0.13 -13.77 5.41
CA GLU A 134 0.45 -13.73 4.07
C GLU A 134 0.84 -15.12 3.59
N VAL A 135 1.56 -15.85 4.45
CA VAL A 135 2.02 -17.20 4.16
C VAL A 135 1.13 -18.23 4.85
N SER A 136 0.78 -19.29 4.13
CA SER A 136 0.03 -20.44 4.62
C SER A 136 0.91 -21.69 4.63
N GLY A 137 0.58 -22.66 5.48
CA GLY A 137 1.40 -23.84 5.74
C GLY A 137 0.77 -24.77 6.76
N LYS A 138 1.43 -25.90 7.02
CA LYS A 138 0.89 -26.96 7.88
C LYS A 138 1.20 -26.68 9.35
N ILE A 139 0.51 -27.35 10.27
CA ILE A 139 0.90 -27.36 11.69
C ILE A 139 2.07 -28.32 11.85
N TRP A 140 3.06 -27.98 12.68
CA TRP A 140 4.17 -28.86 13.00
C TRP A 140 3.66 -30.19 13.59
N ARG A 141 4.32 -31.26 13.20
CA ARG A 141 4.09 -32.65 13.60
C ARG A 141 5.38 -33.21 14.18
N LYS A 142 5.26 -33.90 15.32
CA LYS A 142 6.33 -34.69 15.92
C LYS A 142 6.68 -35.88 15.04
N GLU A 143 7.94 -36.29 15.11
CA GLU A 143 8.43 -37.51 14.45
C GLU A 143 7.95 -37.59 13.00
N PHE A 144 8.15 -36.49 12.26
CA PHE A 144 7.70 -36.35 10.90
C PHE A 144 8.86 -36.00 9.99
N ASN A 145 8.91 -36.63 8.82
CA ASN A 145 9.93 -36.38 7.81
C ASN A 145 9.53 -35.16 6.97
N TYR A 146 10.26 -34.07 7.14
CA TYR A 146 10.09 -32.83 6.38
C TYR A 146 11.10 -32.75 5.23
N GLU A 147 10.68 -32.09 4.15
CA GLU A 147 11.50 -31.80 2.99
C GLU A 147 11.93 -30.32 2.98
N VAL A 148 13.01 -30.01 2.27
CA VAL A 148 13.45 -28.61 2.12
C VAL A 148 12.34 -27.79 1.47
N GLY A 149 12.02 -26.64 2.05
CA GLY A 149 10.92 -25.78 1.61
C GLY A 149 9.59 -26.04 2.31
N ASP A 150 9.46 -27.12 3.10
CA ASP A 150 8.30 -27.29 3.96
C ASP A 150 8.16 -26.13 4.93
N LEU A 151 6.92 -25.69 5.13
CA LEU A 151 6.60 -24.56 5.99
C LEU A 151 5.60 -24.98 7.05
N VAL A 152 5.97 -24.75 8.30
CA VAL A 152 5.17 -25.13 9.46
C VAL A 152 4.84 -23.96 10.38
N PHE A 153 3.76 -24.14 11.12
CA PHE A 153 3.29 -23.28 12.19
C PHE A 153 3.27 -24.02 13.52
N PRO A 154 3.39 -23.31 14.65
CA PRO A 154 3.28 -23.92 15.97
C PRO A 154 1.92 -24.61 16.20
N THR A 155 1.91 -25.64 17.05
CA THR A 155 0.70 -26.39 17.40
C THR A 155 -0.31 -25.57 18.21
N ASN A 156 0.15 -24.49 18.86
CA ASN A 156 -0.72 -23.54 19.56
C ASN A 156 -1.64 -22.71 18.63
N GLY A 157 -1.51 -22.87 17.31
CA GLY A 157 -2.36 -22.23 16.30
C GLY A 157 -1.94 -20.82 15.89
N SER A 158 -0.89 -20.24 16.51
CA SER A 158 -0.39 -18.92 16.13
C SER A 158 0.11 -18.90 14.68
N LYS A 159 -0.25 -17.84 13.95
CA LYS A 159 0.17 -17.61 12.56
C LYS A 159 1.16 -16.45 12.41
N THR A 160 1.58 -15.84 13.52
CA THR A 160 2.49 -14.67 13.53
C THR A 160 3.90 -15.01 13.06
N TYR A 161 4.35 -16.24 13.27
CA TYR A 161 5.63 -16.75 12.81
C TYR A 161 5.44 -18.06 12.07
N TYR A 162 6.29 -18.30 11.08
CA TYR A 162 6.40 -19.57 10.41
C TYR A 162 7.85 -20.06 10.42
N TYR A 163 8.01 -21.34 10.15
CA TYR A 163 9.30 -22.02 10.17
C TYR A 163 9.50 -22.73 8.86
N LEU A 164 10.53 -22.31 8.12
CA LEU A 164 10.89 -22.85 6.82
C LEU A 164 11.97 -23.92 6.99
N CYS A 165 11.73 -25.12 6.47
CA CYS A 165 12.70 -26.20 6.46
C CYS A 165 13.85 -25.87 5.51
N GLU A 166 15.05 -25.69 6.04
CA GLU A 166 16.27 -25.43 5.27
C GLU A 166 17.07 -26.70 5.02
N THR A 167 16.93 -27.70 5.88
CA THR A 167 17.56 -29.01 5.75
C THR A 167 16.52 -30.06 6.09
N ALA A 168 16.22 -30.92 5.12
CA ALA A 168 15.30 -32.03 5.27
C ALA A 168 15.73 -32.97 6.40
N GLY A 169 14.75 -33.54 7.10
CA GLY A 169 15.02 -34.42 8.23
C GLY A 169 13.76 -34.78 9.01
N TYR A 170 13.98 -35.44 10.14
CA TYR A 170 12.94 -35.93 11.02
C TYR A 170 12.84 -35.02 12.24
N SER A 171 11.64 -34.51 12.52
CA SER A 171 11.40 -33.66 13.69
C SER A 171 11.50 -34.43 15.01
N SER A 172 11.72 -33.70 16.09
CA SER A 172 11.81 -34.24 17.44
C SER A 172 10.47 -34.85 17.92
N PRO A 173 10.50 -35.71 18.96
CA PRO A 173 9.29 -36.21 19.63
C PRO A 173 8.44 -35.11 20.31
N THR A 174 9.06 -33.99 20.63
CA THR A 174 8.45 -32.82 21.29
C THR A 174 8.61 -31.59 20.43
N GLU A 175 7.60 -30.72 20.41
CA GLU A 175 7.64 -29.47 19.66
C GLU A 175 8.77 -28.56 20.16
N PRO A 176 9.51 -27.86 19.27
CA PRO A 176 10.49 -26.88 19.68
C PRO A 176 9.91 -25.72 20.50
N GLU A 177 10.70 -25.18 21.43
CA GLU A 177 10.40 -23.93 22.13
C GLU A 177 10.63 -22.71 21.21
N TRP A 178 9.70 -22.52 20.27
CA TRP A 178 9.73 -21.53 19.19
C TRP A 178 10.01 -20.07 19.62
N SER A 179 9.65 -19.71 20.85
CA SER A 179 9.79 -18.36 21.42
C SER A 179 11.25 -18.00 21.69
N SER A 180 12.10 -19.00 21.96
CA SER A 180 13.54 -18.83 22.25
C SER A 180 14.40 -18.59 21.00
N VAL A 181 13.87 -18.90 19.82
CA VAL A 181 14.55 -18.77 18.53
C VAL A 181 14.45 -17.33 18.02
N GLN A 182 15.57 -16.77 17.57
CA GLN A 182 15.61 -15.43 16.98
C GLN A 182 15.08 -15.44 15.53
N ASN A 183 14.53 -14.32 15.08
CA ASN A 183 14.08 -14.21 13.69
C ASN A 183 15.27 -14.35 12.72
N ASP A 184 15.02 -14.96 11.56
CA ASP A 184 15.99 -15.22 10.50
C ASP A 184 17.19 -16.08 10.92
N THR A 185 17.08 -16.80 12.05
CA THR A 185 18.08 -17.78 12.50
C THR A 185 17.64 -19.20 12.21
N ALA A 186 18.61 -20.01 11.77
CA ALA A 186 18.44 -21.45 11.59
C ALA A 186 18.66 -22.16 12.93
N PHE A 187 17.84 -23.17 13.23
CA PHE A 187 18.01 -23.99 14.42
C PHE A 187 17.60 -25.45 14.14
N ILE A 188 18.12 -26.36 14.95
CA ILE A 188 17.98 -27.80 14.76
C ILE A 188 16.81 -28.33 15.61
N ASP A 189 15.91 -29.08 14.98
CA ASP A 189 14.84 -29.85 15.59
C ASP A 189 15.08 -31.33 15.25
N ASN A 190 15.86 -32.02 16.09
CA ASN A 190 16.44 -33.33 15.82
C ASN A 190 17.33 -33.35 14.56
N SER A 191 16.85 -33.81 13.40
CA SER A 191 17.65 -33.79 12.16
C SER A 191 17.15 -32.80 11.10
N VAL A 192 15.98 -32.17 11.31
CA VAL A 192 15.51 -31.07 10.46
C VAL A 192 16.07 -29.74 10.95
N VAL A 193 16.40 -28.84 10.02
CA VAL A 193 16.84 -27.46 10.33
C VAL A 193 15.76 -26.49 9.88
N TRP A 194 15.30 -25.65 10.81
CA TRP A 194 14.25 -24.66 10.59
C TRP A 194 14.82 -23.25 10.62
N ARG A 195 14.37 -22.38 9.71
CA ARG A 195 14.55 -20.92 9.81
C ARG A 195 13.25 -20.25 10.23
N LYS A 196 13.29 -19.49 11.33
CA LYS A 196 12.15 -18.70 11.81
C LYS A 196 11.99 -17.43 10.99
N ALA A 197 10.78 -17.14 10.52
CA ALA A 197 10.44 -15.88 9.87
C ALA A 197 9.09 -15.35 10.37
N LYS A 198 8.93 -14.03 10.35
CA LYS A 198 7.70 -13.37 10.74
C LYS A 198 6.70 -13.39 9.59
N ASN A 199 5.47 -13.77 9.87
CA ASN A 199 4.39 -13.78 8.90
C ASN A 199 3.65 -12.46 8.96
N ILE A 200 3.60 -11.73 7.84
CA ILE A 200 2.76 -10.55 7.77
C ILE A 200 1.31 -11.00 7.88
N ILE A 201 0.52 -10.29 8.69
CA ILE A 201 -0.94 -10.45 8.72
C ILE A 201 -1.52 -9.19 8.09
N TRP A 202 -2.37 -9.40 7.09
CA TRP A 202 -3.07 -8.36 6.35
C TRP A 202 -4.52 -8.31 6.80
N LYS A 203 -5.09 -7.11 6.83
CA LYS A 203 -6.50 -6.88 7.13
C LYS A 203 -7.14 -6.05 6.03
N LYS A 204 -8.26 -6.48 5.46
CA LYS A 204 -9.00 -5.63 4.52
C LYS A 204 -9.67 -4.49 5.28
N VAL A 205 -9.28 -3.25 5.01
CA VAL A 205 -9.77 -2.05 5.72
C VAL A 205 -10.71 -1.17 4.89
N GLY A 206 -10.80 -1.39 3.57
CA GLY A 206 -11.69 -0.61 2.73
C GLY A 206 -11.51 -0.86 1.24
N THR A 207 -11.70 0.20 0.47
CA THR A 207 -11.62 0.20 -1.00
C THR A 207 -10.42 1.03 -1.45
N ASN A 208 -9.62 0.48 -2.37
CA ASN A 208 -8.54 1.21 -3.01
C ASN A 208 -9.06 1.97 -4.24
N SER A 209 -8.58 3.21 -4.43
CA SER A 209 -8.92 4.03 -5.60
C SER A 209 -8.38 3.44 -6.91
N GLU A 210 -9.17 3.52 -7.97
CA GLU A 210 -8.79 3.05 -9.31
C GLU A 210 -8.70 4.21 -10.30
N PHE A 211 -7.53 4.37 -10.90
CA PHE A 211 -7.27 5.36 -11.94
C PHE A 211 -7.24 4.69 -13.32
N ARG A 212 -8.02 5.20 -14.27
CA ARG A 212 -8.01 4.77 -15.67
C ARG A 212 -7.45 5.86 -16.57
N PRO A 213 -6.48 5.55 -17.46
CA PRO A 213 -5.91 6.54 -18.36
C PRO A 213 -6.94 7.03 -19.39
N PHE A 214 -6.83 8.29 -19.81
CA PHE A 214 -7.66 8.88 -20.87
C PHE A 214 -6.87 9.85 -21.75
N GLY A 215 -7.41 10.14 -22.93
CA GLY A 215 -6.79 11.08 -23.88
C GLY A 215 -5.43 10.56 -24.36
N LYS A 216 -5.43 9.43 -25.07
CA LYS A 216 -4.22 8.88 -25.66
C LYS A 216 -3.60 9.89 -26.63
N ILE A 217 -2.29 10.03 -26.58
CA ILE A 217 -1.50 10.90 -27.46
C ILE A 217 -0.83 9.98 -28.48
N GLU A 218 -1.18 10.14 -29.74
CA GLU A 218 -0.56 9.39 -30.85
C GLU A 218 0.65 10.15 -31.41
#